data_AF-A0A6I6MVE4-F1
#
_entry.id   AF-A0A6I6MVE4-F1
#
_cell.length_a   1.000
_cell.length_b   1.000
_cell.length_c   1.000
_cell.angle_alpha   90.00
_cell.angle_beta   90.00
_cell.angle_gamma   90.00
#
_symmetry.space_group_name_H-M   'P 1'
#
loop_
_entity.id
_entity.type
_entity.pdbx_description
1 polymer ?
#
loop_
_entity_poly.entity_id
_entity_poly.type
_entity_poly.pdbx_seq_one_letter_code
_entity_poly.pdbx_strand_id
1 'polypeptide(L)'
;MVTAMRLTSPFIALALGAALAVATSANATSQRVNGSYTSVTTHDANACARACADDGLCIAWIRHADGACALMAIAPETPAPTGTEAGIASRAPSFAAWPAPSAATEPVIALPIATQETAFHQPETEATLALLGGPDGETLRPRLGGRQ
;
A
#
# COMPACT_ATOMS: atom_id res chain seq x y z
N MET A 1 34.78 -84.34 12.79
CA MET A 1 35.81 -83.38 13.22
C MET A 1 35.14 -82.03 13.39
N VAL A 2 34.94 -81.60 14.64
CA VAL A 2 34.35 -80.30 14.98
C VAL A 2 35.48 -79.49 15.62
N THR A 3 36.01 -78.52 14.87
CA THR A 3 37.04 -77.62 15.39
C THR A 3 36.36 -76.50 16.16
N ALA A 4 36.58 -76.48 17.47
CA ALA A 4 36.27 -75.35 18.33
C ALA A 4 37.23 -74.19 18.02
N MET A 5 36.70 -72.99 17.81
CA MET A 5 37.49 -71.76 17.85
C MET A 5 36.84 -70.83 18.88
N ARG A 6 37.54 -70.64 19.99
CA ARG A 6 37.20 -69.79 21.12
C ARG A 6 37.89 -68.44 20.97
N LEU A 7 37.19 -67.38 21.40
CA LEU A 7 37.68 -66.16 22.08
C LEU A 7 38.63 -65.26 21.22
N THR A 8 38.53 -63.93 21.11
CA THR A 8 38.25 -62.87 22.10
C THR A 8 38.22 -61.50 21.38
N SER A 9 37.21 -60.66 21.66
CA SER A 9 37.27 -59.22 22.07
C SER A 9 38.02 -58.15 21.22
N PRO A 10 37.83 -56.83 21.46
CA PRO A 10 36.61 -56.03 21.67
C PRO A 10 36.65 -54.66 20.91
N PHE A 11 35.61 -53.82 21.09
CA PHE A 11 35.58 -52.36 20.84
C PHE A 11 35.78 -51.84 19.40
N ILE A 12 34.67 -51.63 18.69
CA ILE A 12 34.54 -50.39 17.89
C ILE A 12 33.19 -49.77 18.21
N ALA A 13 33.19 -48.94 19.26
CA ALA A 13 32.13 -47.98 19.53
C ALA A 13 32.23 -46.85 18.51
N LEU A 14 31.55 -47.00 17.37
CA LEU A 14 31.35 -45.90 16.41
C LEU A 14 30.10 -45.12 16.84
N ALA A 15 30.28 -44.25 17.83
CA ALA A 15 29.34 -43.19 18.14
C ALA A 15 29.45 -42.11 17.05
N LEU A 16 28.71 -42.27 15.95
CA LEU A 16 28.49 -41.19 15.00
C LEU A 16 27.44 -40.24 15.57
N GLY A 17 27.92 -39.08 16.00
CA GLY A 17 27.10 -37.99 16.54
C GLY A 17 26.05 -37.54 15.52
N ALA A 18 24.79 -37.57 15.95
CA ALA A 18 23.70 -36.93 15.25
C ALA A 18 23.87 -35.40 15.40
N ALA A 19 24.40 -34.74 14.38
CA ALA A 19 24.33 -33.30 14.26
C ALA A 19 22.86 -32.91 14.03
N LEU A 20 22.20 -32.38 15.05
CA LEU A 20 20.90 -31.73 14.88
C LEU A 20 21.11 -30.45 14.08
N ALA A 21 20.90 -30.54 12.77
CA ALA A 21 20.72 -29.37 11.93
C ALA A 21 19.43 -28.68 12.36
N VAL A 22 19.56 -27.63 13.18
CA VAL A 22 18.46 -26.73 13.50
C VAL A 22 18.13 -25.98 12.21
N ALA A 23 17.14 -26.48 11.46
CA ALA A 23 16.57 -25.78 10.33
C ALA A 23 15.82 -24.55 10.87
N THR A 24 16.48 -23.40 10.86
CA THR A 24 15.80 -22.13 11.04
C THR A 24 14.95 -21.92 9.80
N SER A 25 13.65 -22.22 9.90
CA SER A 25 12.67 -21.78 8.91
C SER A 25 12.64 -20.26 8.96
N ALA A 26 13.42 -19.61 8.11
CA ALA A 26 13.24 -18.21 7.79
C ALA A 26 11.83 -18.09 7.22
N ASN A 27 10.88 -17.69 8.07
CA ASN A 27 9.63 -17.12 7.59
C ASN A 27 10.01 -15.85 6.85
N ALA A 28 10.27 -15.97 5.56
CA ALA A 28 10.23 -14.85 4.65
C ALA A 28 8.81 -14.31 4.77
N THR A 29 8.63 -13.31 5.61
CA THR A 29 7.46 -12.45 5.59
C THR A 29 7.55 -11.69 4.27
N SER A 30 7.22 -12.36 3.16
CA SER A 30 6.92 -11.70 1.91
C SER A 30 5.86 -10.67 2.26
N GLN A 31 6.27 -9.41 2.22
CA GLN A 31 5.41 -8.27 2.47
C GLN A 31 4.18 -8.47 1.58
N ARG A 32 3.06 -8.86 2.19
CA ARG A 32 1.86 -9.13 1.42
C ARG A 32 1.50 -7.83 0.74
N VAL A 33 1.49 -7.84 -0.58
CA VAL A 33 0.94 -6.72 -1.32
C VAL A 33 -0.52 -6.61 -0.92
N ASN A 34 -0.96 -5.38 -0.61
CA ASN A 34 -2.28 -5.13 -0.05
C ASN A 34 -3.36 -5.78 -0.94
N GLY A 35 -4.24 -6.58 -0.35
CA GLY A 35 -5.25 -7.35 -1.08
C GLY A 35 -4.83 -8.75 -1.55
N SER A 36 -3.56 -9.18 -1.35
CA SER A 36 -3.14 -10.54 -1.65
C SER A 36 -3.60 -11.53 -0.57
N TYR A 37 -4.29 -12.58 -1.00
CA TYR A 37 -4.80 -13.62 -0.10
C TYR A 37 -3.94 -14.87 -0.14
N THR A 38 -3.29 -15.14 -1.28
CA THR A 38 -2.37 -16.28 -1.43
C THR A 38 -1.19 -15.91 -2.33
N SER A 39 -0.15 -16.74 -2.27
CA SER A 39 1.02 -16.66 -3.14
C SER A 39 1.37 -18.04 -3.66
N VAL A 40 1.64 -18.15 -4.96
CA VAL A 40 2.06 -19.38 -5.63
C VAL A 40 3.38 -19.15 -6.34
N THR A 41 4.22 -20.17 -6.46
CA THR A 41 5.49 -20.05 -7.21
C THR A 41 5.23 -20.25 -8.69
N THR A 42 5.70 -19.33 -9.53
CA THR A 42 5.48 -19.36 -10.99
C THR A 42 6.74 -19.02 -11.77
N HIS A 43 6.91 -19.69 -12.90
CA HIS A 43 8.09 -19.53 -13.75
C HIS A 43 8.13 -18.17 -14.47
N ASP A 44 6.98 -17.63 -14.86
CA ASP A 44 6.85 -16.39 -15.62
C ASP A 44 5.49 -15.70 -15.39
N ALA A 45 5.35 -14.47 -15.88
CA ALA A 45 4.12 -13.69 -15.83
C ALA A 45 2.90 -14.41 -16.40
N ASN A 46 3.06 -15.18 -17.48
CA ASN A 46 1.93 -15.88 -18.12
C ASN A 46 1.43 -17.01 -17.21
N ALA A 47 2.32 -17.76 -16.59
CA ALA A 47 1.97 -18.76 -15.59
C ALA A 47 1.24 -18.13 -14.38
N CYS A 48 1.68 -16.95 -13.92
CA CYS A 48 1.01 -16.21 -12.86
C CYS A 48 -0.39 -15.71 -13.27
N ALA A 49 -0.52 -15.18 -14.50
CA ALA A 49 -1.82 -14.77 -15.05
C ALA A 49 -2.81 -15.94 -15.17
N ARG A 50 -2.34 -17.13 -15.57
CA ARG A 50 -3.17 -18.34 -15.64
C ARG A 50 -3.59 -18.82 -14.27
N ALA A 51 -2.67 -18.86 -13.30
CA ALA A 51 -3.01 -19.22 -11.92
C ALA A 51 -4.10 -18.29 -11.36
N CYS A 52 -4.01 -16.99 -11.66
CA CYS A 52 -5.06 -16.04 -11.33
C CYS A 52 -6.37 -16.32 -12.10
N ALA A 53 -6.31 -16.64 -13.39
CA ALA A 53 -7.49 -16.94 -14.19
C ALA A 53 -8.25 -18.19 -13.71
N ASP A 54 -7.52 -19.23 -13.28
CA ASP A 54 -8.05 -20.52 -12.81
C ASP A 54 -8.63 -20.44 -11.38
N ASP A 55 -8.17 -19.49 -10.56
CA ASP A 55 -8.71 -19.23 -9.23
C ASP A 55 -9.92 -18.29 -9.32
N GLY A 56 -11.12 -18.76 -8.97
CA GLY A 56 -12.37 -17.99 -9.06
C GLY A 56 -12.45 -16.69 -8.24
N LEU A 57 -11.53 -16.46 -7.28
CA LEU A 57 -11.48 -15.25 -6.44
C LEU A 57 -10.45 -14.20 -6.90
N CYS A 58 -9.36 -14.60 -7.55
CA CYS A 58 -8.33 -13.69 -8.07
C CYS A 58 -8.78 -12.61 -9.11
N ILE A 59 -8.79 -11.35 -8.72
CA ILE A 59 -9.06 -10.20 -9.59
C ILE A 59 -7.77 -9.61 -10.20
N ALA A 60 -6.65 -9.72 -9.50
CA ALA A 60 -5.36 -9.18 -9.95
C ALA A 60 -4.20 -10.01 -9.41
N TRP A 61 -3.01 -9.87 -10.01
CA TRP A 61 -1.82 -10.61 -9.62
C TRP A 61 -0.55 -9.76 -9.72
N ILE A 62 0.45 -10.10 -8.90
CA ILE A 62 1.82 -9.54 -8.96
C ILE A 62 2.81 -10.70 -8.86
N ARG A 63 3.73 -10.79 -9.81
CA ARG A 63 4.88 -11.68 -9.78
C ARG A 63 6.16 -10.91 -9.45
N HIS A 64 6.81 -11.35 -8.38
CA HIS A 64 8.11 -10.87 -7.94
C HIS A 64 9.25 -11.59 -8.67
N ALA A 65 10.45 -11.01 -8.62
CA ALA A 65 11.64 -11.55 -9.29
C ALA A 65 12.09 -12.92 -8.76
N ASP A 66 11.73 -13.27 -7.52
CA ASP A 66 11.96 -14.59 -6.91
C ASP A 66 10.96 -15.66 -7.41
N GLY A 67 10.02 -15.29 -8.29
CA GLY A 67 8.99 -16.16 -8.83
C GLY A 67 7.73 -16.25 -7.97
N ALA A 68 7.65 -15.53 -6.84
CA ALA A 68 6.44 -15.47 -6.03
C ALA A 68 5.34 -14.68 -6.76
N CYS A 69 4.22 -15.34 -7.03
CA CYS A 69 3.03 -14.77 -7.65
C CYS A 69 1.94 -14.58 -6.59
N ALA A 70 1.79 -13.34 -6.12
CA ALA A 70 0.76 -12.93 -5.20
C ALA A 70 -0.58 -12.76 -5.95
N LEU A 71 -1.60 -13.53 -5.56
CA LEU A 71 -2.96 -13.46 -6.08
C LEU A 71 -3.81 -12.58 -5.17
N MET A 72 -4.58 -11.67 -5.75
CA MET A 72 -5.36 -10.65 -5.04
C MET A 72 -6.83 -10.73 -5.39
N ALA A 73 -7.70 -10.64 -4.39
CA ALA A 73 -9.17 -10.71 -4.57
C ALA A 73 -9.82 -9.34 -4.81
N ILE A 74 -9.01 -8.28 -4.74
CA ILE A 74 -9.44 -6.89 -4.86
C ILE A 74 -8.52 -6.21 -5.88
N ALA A 75 -9.05 -5.27 -6.64
CA ALA A 75 -8.25 -4.44 -7.53
C ALA A 75 -7.26 -3.59 -6.72
N PRO A 76 -5.99 -3.50 -7.12
CA PRO A 76 -5.00 -2.68 -6.43
C PRO A 76 -5.35 -1.19 -6.48
N GLU A 77 -5.21 -0.51 -5.35
CA GLU A 77 -5.38 0.95 -5.27
C GLU A 77 -4.08 1.71 -5.57
N THR A 78 -2.95 0.98 -5.60
CA THR A 78 -1.62 1.55 -5.83
C THR A 78 -0.96 0.95 -7.07
N PRO A 79 -0.06 1.71 -7.74
CA PRO A 79 0.73 1.18 -8.84
C PRO A 79 1.55 -0.04 -8.42
N ALA A 80 1.83 -0.92 -9.38
CA ALA A 80 2.61 -2.12 -9.12
C ALA A 80 4.01 -1.72 -8.64
N PRO A 81 4.58 -2.43 -7.65
CA PRO A 81 5.95 -2.18 -7.23
C PRO A 81 6.93 -2.26 -8.41
N THR A 82 7.90 -1.37 -8.46
CA THR A 82 8.93 -1.38 -9.50
C THR A 82 9.68 -2.71 -9.53
N GLY A 83 9.95 -3.24 -10.72
CA GLY A 83 10.64 -4.52 -10.89
C GLY A 83 9.76 -5.75 -10.63
N THR A 84 8.44 -5.57 -10.54
CA THR A 84 7.47 -6.67 -10.54
C THR A 84 6.72 -6.73 -11.87
N GLU A 85 6.26 -7.92 -12.22
CA GLU A 85 5.31 -8.12 -13.31
C GLU A 85 3.91 -8.15 -12.69
N ALA A 86 2.94 -7.48 -13.28
CA ALA A 86 1.62 -7.39 -12.67
C ALA A 86 0.52 -7.37 -13.74
N GLY A 87 -0.69 -7.74 -13.36
CA GLY A 87 -1.81 -7.75 -14.28
C GLY A 87 -3.17 -7.87 -13.60
N ILE A 88 -4.20 -7.57 -14.38
CA ILE A 88 -5.61 -7.77 -14.03
C ILE A 88 -6.08 -9.08 -14.67
N ALA A 89 -6.87 -9.87 -13.94
CA ALA A 89 -7.45 -11.10 -14.48
C ALA A 89 -8.47 -10.78 -15.58
N SER A 90 -8.56 -11.63 -16.60
CA SER A 90 -9.51 -11.43 -17.72
C SER A 90 -10.98 -11.40 -17.29
N ARG A 91 -11.31 -11.97 -16.12
CA ARG A 91 -12.67 -11.98 -15.56
C ARG A 91 -12.95 -10.84 -14.60
N ALA A 92 -11.93 -10.04 -14.27
CA ALA A 92 -12.12 -8.89 -13.42
C ALA A 92 -13.20 -7.97 -14.02
N PRO A 93 -14.04 -7.34 -13.19
CA PRO A 93 -15.02 -6.41 -13.70
C PRO A 93 -14.33 -5.24 -14.41
N SER A 94 -15.00 -4.60 -15.38
CA SER A 94 -14.40 -3.55 -16.21
C SER A 94 -13.89 -2.33 -15.44
N PHE A 95 -14.37 -2.12 -14.20
CA PHE A 95 -13.88 -1.07 -13.32
C PHE A 95 -12.58 -1.43 -12.60
N ALA A 96 -12.21 -2.70 -12.55
CA ALA A 96 -10.93 -3.13 -11.99
C ALA A 96 -9.82 -2.78 -12.99
N ALA A 97 -9.06 -1.75 -12.65
CA ALA A 97 -7.93 -1.32 -13.44
C ALA A 97 -6.71 -1.16 -12.53
N TRP A 98 -5.53 -1.40 -13.09
CA TRP A 98 -4.31 -1.03 -12.40
C TRP A 98 -4.12 0.49 -12.50
N PRO A 99 -3.97 1.23 -11.39
CA PRO A 99 -3.68 2.65 -11.46
C PRO A 99 -2.34 2.91 -12.14
N ALA A 100 -2.31 3.87 -13.07
CA ALA A 100 -1.06 4.30 -13.67
C ALA A 100 -0.11 4.84 -12.58
N PRO A 101 1.22 4.63 -12.69
CA PRO A 101 2.17 5.29 -11.83
C PRO A 101 1.97 6.81 -11.96
N SER A 102 1.64 7.47 -10.85
CA SER A 102 1.55 8.93 -10.82
C SER A 102 2.93 9.49 -11.11
N ALA A 103 3.09 10.11 -12.28
CA ALA A 103 4.23 10.99 -12.50
C ALA A 103 4.06 12.11 -11.47
N ALA A 104 4.99 12.21 -10.52
CA ALA A 104 5.02 13.29 -9.55
C ALA A 104 4.99 14.61 -10.34
N THR A 105 3.82 15.21 -10.44
CA THR A 105 3.72 16.62 -10.79
C THR A 105 4.25 17.30 -9.56
N GLU A 106 5.54 17.66 -9.57
CA GLU A 106 6.07 18.55 -8.56
C GLU A 106 5.11 19.74 -8.49
N PRO A 107 4.56 20.07 -7.31
CA PRO A 107 3.81 21.29 -7.18
C PRO A 107 4.78 22.40 -7.57
N VAL A 108 4.58 23.00 -8.75
CA VAL A 108 5.25 24.25 -9.10
C VAL A 108 4.69 25.26 -8.11
N ILE A 109 5.34 25.38 -6.97
CA ILE A 109 5.16 26.50 -6.06
C ILE A 109 5.65 27.69 -6.87
N ALA A 110 4.74 28.35 -7.57
CA ALA A 110 5.00 29.67 -8.11
C ALA A 110 5.23 30.58 -6.89
N LEU A 111 6.50 30.75 -6.53
CA LEU A 111 6.92 31.79 -5.61
C LEU A 111 6.36 33.12 -6.17
N PRO A 112 5.52 33.85 -5.43
CA PRO A 112 5.15 35.18 -5.86
C PRO A 112 6.45 36.00 -5.88
N ILE A 113 6.90 36.37 -7.08
CA ILE A 113 7.91 37.41 -7.23
C ILE A 113 7.23 38.67 -6.70
N ALA A 114 7.61 39.06 -5.47
CA ALA A 114 7.19 40.31 -4.89
C ALA A 114 7.81 41.44 -5.71
N THR A 115 7.08 41.91 -6.71
CA THR A 115 7.33 43.24 -7.29
C THR A 115 7.03 44.23 -6.18
N GLN A 116 8.07 44.68 -5.46
CA GLN A 116 7.97 45.81 -4.55
C GLN A 116 7.68 47.05 -5.38
N GLU A 117 6.41 47.31 -5.66
CA GLU A 117 5.96 48.61 -6.11
C GLU A 117 5.93 49.51 -4.88
N THR A 118 6.87 50.45 -4.82
CA THR A 118 6.91 51.49 -3.80
C THR A 118 5.72 52.43 -4.04
N ALA A 119 4.57 52.10 -3.47
CA ALA A 119 3.41 52.99 -3.44
C ALA A 119 3.59 54.01 -2.31
N PHE A 120 3.66 55.27 -2.74
CA PHE A 120 3.70 56.47 -1.94
C PHE A 120 2.61 56.53 -0.86
N HIS A 121 2.99 57.14 0.26
CA HIS A 121 2.17 57.56 1.39
C HIS A 121 0.93 58.38 0.98
N GLN A 122 -0.25 58.04 1.52
CA GLN A 122 -1.37 58.97 1.61
C GLN A 122 -2.23 58.69 2.87
N PRO A 123 -2.65 59.73 3.61
CA PRO A 123 -3.04 59.61 5.01
C PRO A 123 -4.45 59.07 5.20
N GLU A 124 -4.57 58.27 6.26
CA GLU A 124 -5.81 57.88 6.92
C GLU A 124 -6.64 59.08 7.34
N THR A 125 -7.78 59.31 6.70
CA THR A 125 -8.82 60.20 7.25
C THR A 125 -10.20 59.85 6.71
N GLU A 126 -11.17 59.86 7.62
CA GLU A 126 -12.63 59.93 7.41
C GLU A 126 -13.43 58.64 7.13
N ALA A 127 -12.87 57.54 6.61
CA ALA A 127 -13.68 56.32 6.40
C ALA A 127 -13.88 55.47 7.67
N THR A 128 -12.95 55.55 8.63
CA THR A 128 -12.95 54.68 9.83
C THR A 128 -13.86 55.19 10.96
N LEU A 129 -14.23 56.48 10.94
CA LEU A 129 -15.08 57.10 11.98
C LEU A 129 -16.58 56.95 11.72
N ALA A 130 -16.98 56.50 10.52
CA ALA A 130 -18.37 56.15 10.18
C ALA A 130 -18.76 54.71 10.55
N LEU A 131 -17.80 53.88 10.96
CA LEU A 131 -18.02 52.49 11.40
C LEU A 131 -18.15 52.35 12.94
N LEU A 132 -18.00 53.44 13.70
CA LEU A 132 -18.18 53.48 15.16
C LEU A 132 -19.48 54.17 15.59
N GLY A 133 -20.50 54.16 14.73
CA GLY A 133 -21.86 54.59 15.08
C GLY A 133 -22.58 53.52 15.92
N GLY A 134 -22.51 53.66 17.24
CA GLY A 134 -23.23 52.85 18.23
C GLY A 134 -24.77 52.98 18.12
N PRO A 135 -25.52 52.05 18.75
CA PRO A 135 -26.96 51.92 18.57
C PRO A 135 -27.76 52.77 19.57
N ASP A 136 -28.43 53.82 19.10
CA ASP A 136 -29.34 54.60 19.94
C ASP A 136 -30.75 54.58 19.36
N GLY A 137 -31.68 54.04 20.17
CA GLY A 137 -32.95 53.49 19.74
C GLY A 137 -34.06 54.50 19.45
N GLU A 138 -34.92 54.13 18.50
CA GLU A 138 -36.33 54.55 18.40
C GLU A 138 -36.95 53.74 17.23
N THR A 139 -37.53 52.56 17.38
CA THR A 139 -38.96 52.34 17.65
C THR A 139 -39.23 50.85 17.54
N LEU A 140 -39.42 50.16 18.67
CA LEU A 140 -39.99 48.82 18.72
C LEU A 140 -41.46 48.88 18.27
N ARG A 141 -41.74 48.59 16.99
CA ARG A 141 -43.10 48.32 16.51
C ARG A 141 -43.40 46.82 16.61
N PRO A 142 -44.36 46.38 17.44
CA PRO A 142 -44.74 44.97 17.52
C PRO A 142 -45.57 44.59 16.29
N ARG A 143 -45.13 43.63 15.48
CA ARG A 143 -46.02 42.91 14.56
C ARG A 143 -46.43 41.59 15.21
N LEU A 144 -47.45 41.70 16.07
CA LEU A 144 -48.31 40.58 16.45
C LEU A 144 -49.03 40.09 15.18
N GLY A 145 -48.45 39.07 14.54
CA GLY A 145 -49.11 38.32 13.47
C GLY A 145 -50.00 37.25 14.08
N GLY A 146 -51.30 37.51 14.11
CA GLY A 146 -52.32 36.51 14.42
C GLY A 146 -52.36 35.43 13.35
N ARG A 147 -52.23 34.18 13.78
CA ARG A 147 -52.84 33.02 13.14
C ARG A 147 -53.48 32.20 14.26
N GLN A 148 -54.79 32.00 14.11
CA GLN A 148 -55.70 31.11 14.85
C GLN A 148 -56.40 31.75 16.05
#